data_AF-A0A728S5M4-F1
#
_entry.id   AF-A0A728S5M4-F1
#
_cell.length_a   1.000
_cell.length_b   1.000
_cell.length_c   1.000
_cell.angle_alpha   90.00
_cell.angle_beta   90.00
_cell.angle_gamma   90.00
#
_symmetry.space_group_name_H-M   'P 1'
#
loop_
_entity.id
_entity.type
_entity.pdbx_description
1 polymer ?
#
loop_
_entity_poly.entity_id
_entity_poly.type
_entity_poly.pdbx_seq_one_letter_code
_entity_poly.pdbx_strand_id
1 'polypeptide(L)'
;ELLTPVLLSFSFMPFIYMLYLYQAYETKLLGLKIYFDDEALFNYAKKLAICFFRTDLDALNRWVRNIHINEIKTKEGIKASLKDVKLRKKIESNPPEVDNKYGWSPFLAKDFLVGKGVDTNDYHFSFDTWISCSHMIEIGNDGLFRDSVAYYLYGDEYAAKKLKLRANINNSPISNCSKNTISLLAEELISKALGDDDFNINELFSKIPVMIKKDNRYVSITKEDFASQNGGYTLEVVIEIEGYSSKDH
;
A
#
# COMPACT_ATOMS: atom_id res chain seq x y z
N GLU A 1 -39.00 32.65 -11.36
CA GLU A 1 -38.15 33.08 -10.23
C GLU A 1 -37.53 31.91 -9.47
N LEU A 2 -38.23 30.79 -9.24
CA LEU A 2 -37.68 29.58 -8.58
C LEU A 2 -36.62 28.79 -9.37
N LEU A 3 -36.44 29.05 -10.67
CA LEU A 3 -35.43 28.38 -11.51
C LEU A 3 -34.02 28.96 -11.33
N THR A 4 -33.90 30.24 -10.97
CA THR A 4 -32.59 30.91 -10.83
C THR A 4 -31.73 30.31 -9.72
N PRO A 5 -32.26 30.06 -8.50
CA PRO A 5 -31.50 29.40 -7.45
C PRO A 5 -31.09 27.98 -7.84
N VAL A 6 -31.97 27.23 -8.52
CA VAL A 6 -31.71 25.85 -8.96
C VAL A 6 -30.61 25.81 -10.02
N LEU A 7 -30.69 26.66 -11.06
CA LEU A 7 -29.66 26.76 -12.11
C LEU A 7 -28.31 27.20 -11.54
N LEU A 8 -28.31 28.09 -10.54
CA LEU A 8 -27.09 28.50 -9.86
C LEU A 8 -26.47 27.35 -9.07
N SER A 9 -27.27 26.59 -8.30
CA SER A 9 -26.80 25.40 -7.59
C SER A 9 -26.24 24.34 -8.53
N PHE A 10 -26.88 24.10 -9.68
CA PHE A 10 -26.36 23.17 -10.69
C PHE A 10 -25.08 23.67 -11.35
N SER A 11 -24.97 24.97 -11.64
CA SER A 11 -23.76 25.57 -12.23
C SER A 11 -22.60 25.68 -11.24
N PHE A 12 -22.90 25.71 -9.94
CA PHE A 12 -21.91 25.75 -8.87
C PHE A 12 -21.15 24.42 -8.72
N MET A 13 -21.79 23.28 -9.00
CA MET A 13 -21.13 21.97 -8.91
C MET A 13 -19.92 21.83 -9.86
N PRO A 14 -20.04 22.14 -11.18
CA PRO A 14 -18.88 22.18 -12.09
C PRO A 14 -17.79 23.13 -11.63
N PHE A 15 -18.15 24.30 -11.11
CA PHE A 15 -17.17 25.28 -10.62
C PHE A 15 -16.37 24.72 -9.43
N ILE A 16 -17.04 24.16 -8.42
CA ILE A 16 -16.38 23.55 -7.26
C ILE A 16 -15.51 22.37 -7.66
N TYR A 17 -15.98 21.55 -8.61
CA TYR A 17 -15.18 20.44 -9.13
C TYR A 17 -13.91 20.93 -9.85
N MET A 18 -14.01 21.98 -10.65
CA MET A 18 -12.84 22.59 -11.31
C MET A 18 -11.87 23.20 -10.29
N LEU A 19 -12.38 23.82 -9.22
CA LEU A 19 -11.55 24.34 -8.14
C LEU A 19 -10.83 23.21 -7.38
N TYR A 20 -11.52 22.10 -7.12
CA TYR A 20 -10.93 20.90 -6.53
C TYR A 20 -9.80 20.33 -7.39
N LEU A 21 -10.02 20.21 -8.71
CA LEU A 21 -8.98 19.77 -9.65
C LEU A 21 -7.79 20.75 -9.63
N TYR A 22 -8.05 22.05 -9.72
CA TYR A 22 -7.00 23.07 -9.67
C TYR A 22 -6.14 22.93 -8.41
N GLN A 23 -6.77 22.85 -7.24
CA GLN A 23 -6.07 22.71 -5.96
C GLN A 23 -5.25 21.41 -5.88
N ALA A 24 -5.80 20.30 -6.38
CA ALA A 24 -5.11 19.02 -6.41
C ALA A 24 -3.86 19.07 -7.30
N TYR A 25 -3.98 19.64 -8.50
CA TYR A 25 -2.83 19.82 -9.40
C TYR A 25 -1.78 20.76 -8.82
N GLU A 26 -2.19 21.91 -8.29
CA GLU A 26 -1.28 22.91 -7.73
C GLU A 26 -0.44 22.30 -6.60
N THR A 27 -1.11 21.62 -5.65
CA THR A 27 -0.43 20.98 -4.51
C THR A 27 0.61 19.96 -4.96
N LYS A 28 0.28 19.10 -5.93
CA LYS A 28 1.17 18.02 -6.38
C LYS A 28 2.31 18.53 -7.26
N LEU A 29 2.03 19.52 -8.12
CA LEU A 29 3.04 20.10 -9.00
C LEU A 29 3.98 21.07 -8.27
N LEU A 30 3.57 21.69 -7.17
CA LEU A 30 4.46 22.50 -6.35
C LEU A 30 5.59 21.66 -5.75
N GLY A 31 5.28 20.47 -5.21
CA GLY A 31 6.30 19.52 -4.74
C GLY A 31 7.25 19.12 -5.88
N LEU A 32 6.69 18.84 -7.05
CA LEU A 32 7.45 18.48 -8.25
C LEU A 32 8.34 19.64 -8.77
N LYS A 33 7.92 20.90 -8.60
CA LYS A 33 8.70 22.08 -9.00
C LYS A 33 10.00 22.18 -8.19
N ILE A 34 9.95 21.85 -6.90
CA ILE A 34 11.12 21.85 -6.02
C ILE A 34 12.13 20.77 -6.47
N TYR A 35 11.64 19.67 -7.05
CA TYR A 35 12.46 18.56 -7.51
C TYR A 35 13.22 18.84 -8.83
N PHE A 36 12.63 19.63 -9.73
CA PHE A 36 13.25 19.96 -11.02
C PHE A 36 14.08 21.24 -10.95
N ASP A 37 15.38 21.11 -11.20
CA ASP A 37 16.31 22.26 -11.28
C ASP A 37 16.09 23.12 -12.54
N ASP A 38 15.52 22.53 -13.61
CA ASP A 38 15.23 23.20 -14.89
C ASP A 38 13.75 23.55 -15.03
N GLU A 39 13.45 24.86 -15.12
CA GLU A 39 12.10 25.38 -15.30
C GLU A 39 11.47 24.96 -16.64
N ALA A 40 12.26 24.78 -17.71
CA ALA A 40 11.74 24.32 -19.00
C ALA A 40 11.27 22.85 -18.90
N LEU A 41 12.02 22.01 -18.20
CA LEU A 41 11.66 20.62 -17.94
C LEU A 41 10.44 20.51 -17.02
N PHE A 42 10.35 21.32 -15.97
CA PHE A 42 9.17 21.38 -15.11
C PHE A 42 7.91 21.78 -15.91
N ASN A 43 7.99 22.85 -16.70
CA ASN A 43 6.87 23.31 -17.52
C ASN A 43 6.45 22.26 -18.57
N TYR A 44 7.42 21.51 -19.10
CA TYR A 44 7.16 20.38 -19.97
C TYR A 44 6.39 19.26 -19.24
N ALA A 45 6.84 18.85 -18.06
CA ALA A 45 6.20 17.84 -17.23
C ALA A 45 4.77 18.26 -16.83
N LYS A 46 4.58 19.51 -16.38
CA LYS A 46 3.29 20.08 -16.00
C LYS A 46 2.27 20.01 -17.13
N LYS A 47 2.65 20.44 -18.34
CA LYS A 47 1.75 20.39 -19.51
C LYS A 47 1.33 18.96 -19.83
N LEU A 48 2.28 18.03 -19.81
CA LEU A 48 1.98 16.63 -20.06
C LEU A 48 1.05 16.04 -19.00
N ALA A 49 1.31 16.28 -17.72
CA ALA A 49 0.49 15.77 -16.61
C ALA A 49 -0.98 16.18 -16.77
N ILE A 50 -1.24 17.47 -17.02
CA ILE A 50 -2.59 18.01 -17.21
C ILE A 50 -3.28 17.34 -18.41
N CYS A 51 -2.58 17.20 -19.54
CA CYS A 51 -3.14 16.58 -20.73
C CYS A 51 -3.39 15.06 -20.58
N PHE A 52 -2.49 14.36 -19.88
CA PHE A 52 -2.52 12.90 -19.76
C PHE A 52 -3.49 12.39 -18.70
N PHE A 53 -3.51 13.01 -17.53
CA PHE A 53 -4.30 12.55 -16.37
C PHE A 53 -5.65 13.24 -16.28
N ARG A 54 -5.77 14.51 -16.70
CA ARG A 54 -7.03 15.26 -16.69
C ARG A 54 -7.68 15.22 -15.30
N THR A 55 -8.76 14.46 -15.13
CA THR A 55 -9.50 14.30 -13.88
C THR A 55 -9.02 13.12 -13.01
N ASP A 56 -8.11 12.28 -13.52
CA ASP A 56 -7.57 11.12 -12.82
C ASP A 56 -6.47 11.54 -11.82
N LEU A 57 -6.89 12.03 -10.66
CA LEU A 57 -5.99 12.49 -9.61
C LEU A 57 -5.19 11.35 -8.96
N ASP A 58 -5.73 10.14 -8.96
CA ASP A 58 -4.98 8.96 -8.50
C ASP A 58 -3.78 8.69 -9.42
N ALA A 59 -3.98 8.69 -10.74
CA ALA A 59 -2.87 8.54 -11.69
C ALA A 59 -1.85 9.69 -11.57
N LEU A 60 -2.31 10.92 -11.36
CA LEU A 60 -1.41 12.05 -11.09
C LEU A 60 -0.56 11.82 -9.83
N ASN A 61 -1.18 11.36 -8.73
CA ASN A 61 -0.49 11.07 -7.48
C ASN A 61 0.59 10.00 -7.65
N ARG A 62 0.23 8.88 -8.30
CA ARG A 62 1.17 7.79 -8.59
C ARG A 62 2.33 8.26 -9.47
N TRP A 63 2.05 9.07 -10.49
CA TRP A 63 3.08 9.60 -11.38
C TRP A 63 4.05 10.55 -10.67
N VAL A 64 3.54 11.49 -9.86
CA VAL A 64 4.41 12.40 -9.08
C VAL A 64 5.28 11.60 -8.11
N ARG A 65 4.72 10.61 -7.42
CA ARG A 65 5.49 9.70 -6.56
C ARG A 65 6.60 8.99 -7.35
N ASN A 66 6.26 8.41 -8.51
CA ASN A 66 7.22 7.67 -9.33
C ASN A 66 8.35 8.55 -9.88
N ILE A 67 8.11 9.84 -10.15
CA ILE A 67 9.18 10.77 -10.52
C ILE A 67 10.20 10.92 -9.39
N HIS A 68 9.73 11.12 -8.15
CA HIS A 68 10.61 11.31 -7.01
C HIS A 68 11.38 10.03 -6.67
N ILE A 69 10.68 8.88 -6.62
CA ILE A 69 11.29 7.60 -6.25
C ILE A 69 12.34 7.15 -7.27
N ASN A 70 12.06 7.29 -8.58
CA ASN A 70 12.96 6.82 -9.64
C ASN A 70 13.88 7.94 -10.18
N GLU A 71 13.95 9.05 -9.47
CA GLU A 71 14.77 10.22 -9.78
C GLU A 71 14.71 10.69 -11.26
N ILE A 72 13.50 10.79 -11.82
CA ILE A 72 13.33 11.02 -13.26
C ILE A 72 13.57 12.49 -13.64
N LYS A 73 14.70 12.77 -14.30
CA LYS A 73 15.13 14.13 -14.71
C LYS A 73 15.26 14.36 -16.23
N THR A 74 14.66 13.52 -17.08
CA THR A 74 14.74 13.67 -18.55
C THR A 74 13.36 13.71 -19.21
N LYS A 75 13.25 14.33 -20.40
CA LYS A 75 11.99 14.39 -21.16
C LYS A 75 11.52 13.00 -21.57
N GLU A 76 12.44 12.14 -21.96
CA GLU A 76 12.20 10.74 -22.33
C GLU A 76 11.71 9.95 -21.13
N GLY A 77 12.35 10.11 -19.97
CA GLY A 77 11.94 9.48 -18.72
C GLY A 77 10.55 9.93 -18.27
N ILE A 78 10.25 11.23 -18.37
CA ILE A 78 8.91 11.78 -18.08
C ILE A 78 7.84 11.15 -18.98
N LYS A 79 8.10 11.04 -20.29
CA LYS A 79 7.18 10.38 -21.22
C LYS A 79 6.98 8.90 -20.89
N ALA A 80 8.06 8.21 -20.55
CA ALA A 80 8.03 6.79 -20.20
C ALA A 80 7.20 6.56 -18.93
N SER A 81 7.41 7.37 -17.89
CA SER A 81 6.67 7.23 -16.63
C SER A 81 5.18 7.53 -16.76
N LEU A 82 4.78 8.49 -17.60
CA LEU A 82 3.37 8.73 -17.92
C LEU A 82 2.70 7.51 -18.54
N LYS A 83 3.40 6.84 -19.47
CA LYS A 83 2.91 5.62 -20.12
C LYS A 83 2.85 4.45 -19.14
N ASP A 84 3.87 4.31 -18.29
CA ASP A 84 3.91 3.26 -17.27
C ASP A 84 2.71 3.38 -16.32
N VAL A 85 2.41 4.56 -15.77
CA VAL A 85 1.24 4.74 -14.88
C VAL A 85 -0.07 4.33 -15.57
N LYS A 86 -0.28 4.71 -16.84
CA LYS A 86 -1.47 4.30 -17.59
C LYS A 86 -1.51 2.79 -17.83
N LEU A 87 -0.37 2.19 -18.13
CA LEU A 87 -0.26 0.75 -18.31
C LEU A 87 -0.61 0.02 -17.00
N ARG A 88 -0.05 0.44 -15.86
CA ARG A 88 -0.33 -0.15 -14.55
C ARG A 88 -1.81 -0.07 -14.19
N LYS A 89 -2.45 1.09 -14.37
CA LYS A 89 -3.90 1.21 -14.12
C LYS A 89 -4.73 0.31 -15.03
N LYS A 90 -4.31 0.12 -16.28
CA LYS A 90 -4.97 -0.81 -17.20
C LYS A 90 -4.86 -2.26 -16.73
N ILE A 91 -3.67 -2.66 -16.26
CA ILE A 91 -3.43 -4.00 -15.69
C ILE A 91 -4.24 -4.17 -14.41
N GLU A 92 -4.25 -3.18 -13.51
CA GLU A 92 -5.03 -3.21 -12.26
C GLU A 92 -6.54 -3.32 -12.52
N SER A 93 -7.05 -2.73 -13.60
CA SER A 93 -8.47 -2.81 -13.98
C SER A 93 -8.88 -4.19 -14.50
N ASN A 94 -7.92 -5.00 -14.96
CA ASN A 94 -8.16 -6.38 -15.38
C ASN A 94 -6.91 -7.23 -15.05
N PRO A 95 -6.74 -7.61 -13.77
CA PRO A 95 -5.53 -8.27 -13.29
C PRO A 95 -5.29 -9.58 -14.05
N PRO A 96 -4.05 -9.85 -14.49
CA PRO A 96 -3.71 -11.15 -15.05
C PRO A 96 -3.83 -12.23 -13.96
N GLU A 97 -4.20 -13.44 -14.37
CA GLU A 97 -4.11 -14.60 -13.50
C GLU A 97 -2.64 -14.93 -13.21
N VAL A 98 -2.34 -15.20 -11.95
CA VAL A 98 -1.01 -15.61 -11.49
C VAL A 98 -1.12 -17.05 -11.01
N ASP A 99 -0.32 -17.93 -11.61
CA ASP A 99 -0.19 -19.31 -11.15
C ASP A 99 0.30 -19.32 -9.69
N ASN A 100 -0.37 -20.10 -8.85
CA ASN A 100 -0.10 -20.22 -7.41
C ASN A 100 1.38 -20.53 -7.09
N LYS A 101 2.10 -21.16 -8.03
CA LYS A 101 3.53 -21.46 -7.88
C LYS A 101 4.44 -20.21 -7.91
N TYR A 102 3.99 -19.13 -8.55
CA TYR A 102 4.77 -17.91 -8.75
C TYR A 102 4.44 -16.79 -7.78
N GLY A 103 3.26 -16.82 -7.14
CA GLY A 103 2.84 -15.73 -6.28
C GLY A 103 1.37 -15.67 -6.01
N TRP A 104 0.99 -14.52 -5.48
CA TRP A 104 -0.34 -13.98 -5.55
C TRP A 104 -0.40 -12.91 -6.63
N SER A 105 -1.58 -12.74 -7.24
CA SER A 105 -1.86 -11.53 -8.00
C SER A 105 -1.74 -10.32 -7.06
N PRO A 106 -0.82 -9.37 -7.30
CA PRO A 106 -0.62 -8.25 -6.39
C PRO A 106 -1.86 -7.37 -6.31
N PHE A 107 -2.65 -7.30 -7.39
CA PHE A 107 -3.88 -6.51 -7.47
C PHE A 107 -5.04 -7.12 -6.67
N LEU A 108 -5.01 -8.43 -6.39
CA LEU A 108 -5.98 -9.09 -5.51
C LEU A 108 -5.46 -9.16 -4.07
N ALA A 109 -4.18 -9.49 -3.89
CA ALA A 109 -3.57 -9.63 -2.58
C ALA A 109 -3.54 -8.33 -1.77
N LYS A 110 -3.46 -7.18 -2.45
CA LYS A 110 -3.49 -5.86 -1.84
C LYS A 110 -4.81 -5.59 -1.09
N ASP A 111 -5.87 -6.29 -1.47
CA ASP A 111 -7.23 -6.12 -0.94
C ASP A 111 -7.63 -7.19 0.08
N PHE A 112 -6.74 -8.15 0.42
CA PHE A 112 -7.04 -9.27 1.33
C PHE A 112 -7.59 -8.83 2.69
N LEU A 113 -7.14 -7.67 3.21
CA LEU A 113 -7.54 -7.17 4.52
C LEU A 113 -8.46 -5.95 4.47
N VAL A 114 -8.93 -5.54 3.29
CA VAL A 114 -9.83 -4.38 3.12
C VAL A 114 -11.12 -4.56 3.92
N GLY A 115 -11.68 -5.78 3.95
CA GLY A 115 -12.87 -6.10 4.75
C GLY A 115 -12.68 -5.98 6.26
N LYS A 116 -11.43 -5.88 6.73
CA LYS A 116 -11.05 -5.64 8.14
C LYS A 116 -10.57 -4.21 8.39
N GLY A 117 -10.71 -3.32 7.41
CA GLY A 117 -10.31 -1.92 7.52
C GLY A 117 -8.81 -1.69 7.30
N VAL A 118 -8.08 -2.64 6.72
CA VAL A 118 -6.67 -2.49 6.36
C VAL A 118 -6.54 -2.48 4.85
N ASP A 119 -6.64 -1.28 4.27
CA ASP A 119 -6.43 -1.05 2.84
C ASP A 119 -4.97 -0.70 2.54
N THR A 120 -4.48 -1.17 1.39
CA THR A 120 -3.14 -0.87 0.91
C THR A 120 -3.18 0.04 -0.31
N ASN A 121 -2.07 0.71 -0.59
CA ASN A 121 -1.93 1.54 -1.77
C ASN A 121 -1.79 0.69 -3.05
N ASP A 122 -1.54 1.34 -4.18
CA ASP A 122 -1.23 0.64 -5.41
C ASP A 122 0.09 -0.11 -5.34
N TYR A 123 0.15 -1.24 -6.06
CA TYR A 123 1.38 -2.02 -6.19
C TYR A 123 2.33 -1.37 -7.20
N HIS A 124 3.51 -0.97 -6.74
CA HIS A 124 4.46 -0.19 -7.52
C HIS A 124 5.91 -0.54 -7.17
N PHE A 125 6.83 -0.20 -8.08
CA PHE A 125 8.25 -0.32 -7.82
C PHE A 125 8.72 0.83 -6.91
N SER A 126 9.36 0.49 -5.80
CA SER A 126 9.96 1.45 -4.87
C SER A 126 11.28 0.94 -4.34
N PHE A 127 12.27 1.82 -4.26
CA PHE A 127 13.67 1.49 -3.93
C PHE A 127 14.23 0.41 -4.87
N ASP A 128 14.22 -0.86 -4.46
CA ASP A 128 14.73 -1.99 -5.23
C ASP A 128 13.72 -3.16 -5.36
N THR A 129 12.47 -2.96 -4.96
CA THR A 129 11.46 -4.03 -4.95
C THR A 129 10.08 -3.53 -5.37
N TRP A 130 9.23 -4.46 -5.82
CA TRP A 130 7.83 -4.17 -6.05
C TRP A 130 7.06 -4.34 -4.74
N ILE A 131 6.36 -3.28 -4.33
CA ILE A 131 5.73 -3.16 -3.02
C ILE A 131 4.31 -2.59 -3.11
N SER A 132 3.46 -3.03 -2.18
CA SER A 132 2.32 -2.25 -1.72
C SER A 132 2.28 -2.33 -0.19
N CYS A 133 1.85 -1.25 0.46
CA CYS A 133 1.66 -1.23 1.90
C CYS A 133 0.44 -0.42 2.31
N SER A 134 -0.15 -0.82 3.44
CA SER A 134 -1.12 -0.01 4.15
C SER A 134 -0.44 1.16 4.84
N HIS A 135 -1.23 2.16 5.19
CA HIS A 135 -0.82 3.07 6.23
C HIS A 135 -0.73 2.31 7.57
N MET A 136 0.01 2.86 8.52
CA MET A 136 0.07 2.32 9.87
C MET A 136 -1.24 2.65 10.59
N ILE A 137 -1.97 1.61 10.98
CA ILE A 137 -3.27 1.71 11.63
C ILE A 137 -3.08 1.54 13.11
N GLU A 138 -3.61 2.47 13.90
CA GLU A 138 -3.58 2.36 15.36
C GLU A 138 -4.58 1.29 15.82
N ILE A 139 -4.12 0.42 16.72
CA ILE A 139 -4.91 -0.66 17.33
C ILE A 139 -4.73 -0.63 18.85
N GLY A 140 -5.71 -1.20 19.56
CA GLY A 140 -5.78 -1.10 21.00
C GLY A 140 -6.16 0.31 21.47
N ASN A 141 -7.05 0.39 22.45
CA ASN A 141 -7.50 1.66 23.05
C ASN A 141 -7.40 1.65 24.59
N ASP A 142 -6.81 0.59 25.12
CA ASP A 142 -6.73 0.24 26.54
C ASP A 142 -5.32 0.34 27.11
N GLY A 143 -4.30 0.56 26.26
CA GLY A 143 -2.91 0.82 26.66
C GLY A 143 -2.59 2.30 26.86
N LEU A 144 -1.45 2.59 27.50
CA LEU A 144 -0.97 3.96 27.72
C LEU A 144 -0.47 4.59 26.41
N PHE A 145 0.17 3.79 25.56
CA PHE A 145 0.46 4.12 24.17
C PHE A 145 -0.44 3.29 23.25
N ARG A 146 -0.75 3.78 22.04
CA ARG A 146 -1.49 2.94 21.08
C ARG A 146 -0.52 1.98 20.41
N ASP A 147 -0.94 0.74 20.24
CA ASP A 147 -0.22 -0.21 19.39
C ASP A 147 -0.56 0.11 17.93
N SER A 148 0.15 -0.47 16.99
CA SER A 148 -0.16 -0.26 15.58
C SER A 148 0.08 -1.49 14.72
N VAL A 149 -0.55 -1.53 13.55
CA VAL A 149 -0.40 -2.61 12.58
C VAL A 149 -0.31 -2.05 11.17
N ALA A 150 0.48 -2.69 10.32
CA ALA A 150 0.55 -2.41 8.90
C ALA A 150 0.69 -3.70 8.09
N TYR A 151 0.13 -3.71 6.89
CA TYR A 151 0.17 -4.82 5.95
C TYR A 151 1.03 -4.45 4.75
N TYR A 152 1.90 -5.37 4.34
CA TYR A 152 2.88 -5.18 3.27
C TYR A 152 2.83 -6.35 2.30
N LEU A 153 3.06 -6.02 1.03
CA LEU A 153 3.24 -6.95 -0.06
C LEU A 153 4.58 -6.66 -0.71
N TYR A 154 5.38 -7.69 -0.95
CA TYR A 154 6.64 -7.59 -1.68
C TYR A 154 6.67 -8.64 -2.79
N GLY A 155 7.37 -8.35 -3.88
CA GLY A 155 7.47 -9.30 -4.99
C GLY A 155 8.22 -8.74 -6.19
N ASP A 156 7.71 -9.06 -7.37
CA ASP A 156 8.16 -8.49 -8.63
C ASP A 156 6.98 -7.88 -9.40
N GLU A 157 7.25 -7.38 -10.60
CA GLU A 157 6.27 -6.70 -11.46
C GLU A 157 4.97 -7.49 -11.69
N TYR A 158 5.06 -8.83 -11.65
CA TYR A 158 3.98 -9.73 -12.07
C TYR A 158 3.29 -10.38 -10.88
N ALA A 159 4.01 -10.59 -9.78
CA ALA A 159 3.55 -11.41 -8.68
C ALA A 159 4.03 -10.89 -7.32
N ALA A 160 3.10 -10.81 -6.36
CA ALA A 160 3.48 -10.71 -4.96
C ALA A 160 4.02 -12.07 -4.50
N LYS A 161 5.14 -12.07 -3.78
CA LYS A 161 5.88 -13.26 -3.32
C LYS A 161 6.04 -13.34 -1.81
N LYS A 162 5.82 -12.22 -1.13
CA LYS A 162 5.80 -12.12 0.33
C LYS A 162 4.66 -11.21 0.77
N LEU A 163 3.87 -11.69 1.71
CA LEU A 163 2.82 -10.96 2.41
C LEU A 163 3.25 -10.84 3.87
N LYS A 164 3.18 -9.64 4.45
CA LYS A 164 3.70 -9.39 5.80
C LYS A 164 2.72 -8.50 6.56
N LEU A 165 2.22 -9.02 7.69
CA LEU A 165 1.52 -8.23 8.70
C LEU A 165 2.52 -7.90 9.81
N ARG A 166 2.77 -6.62 10.05
CA ARG A 166 3.67 -6.12 11.08
C ARG A 166 2.89 -5.37 12.13
N ALA A 167 2.92 -5.83 13.37
CA ALA A 167 2.33 -5.15 14.51
C ALA A 167 3.42 -4.62 15.46
N ASN A 168 3.32 -3.34 15.81
CA ASN A 168 4.17 -2.70 16.82
C ASN A 168 3.41 -2.64 18.14
N ILE A 169 3.89 -3.37 19.12
CA ILE A 169 3.32 -3.43 20.46
C ILE A 169 4.11 -2.49 21.36
N ASN A 170 3.47 -1.39 21.75
CA ASN A 170 4.10 -0.31 22.51
C ASN A 170 3.92 -0.46 24.02
N ASN A 171 3.04 -1.37 24.46
CA ASN A 171 2.80 -1.65 25.87
C ASN A 171 3.12 -3.11 26.20
N SER A 172 3.74 -3.33 27.37
CA SER A 172 3.95 -4.67 27.91
C SER A 172 3.25 -4.79 29.28
N PRO A 173 2.34 -5.77 29.46
CA PRO A 173 1.92 -6.78 28.50
C PRO A 173 1.04 -6.20 27.36
N ILE A 174 0.95 -6.94 26.24
CA ILE A 174 0.03 -6.62 25.15
C ILE A 174 -1.41 -6.58 25.65
N SER A 175 -2.19 -5.63 25.15
CA SER A 175 -3.59 -5.52 25.49
C SER A 175 -4.44 -6.61 24.82
N ASN A 176 -5.56 -6.99 25.44
CA ASN A 176 -6.46 -7.99 24.86
C ASN A 176 -7.08 -7.47 23.55
N CYS A 177 -7.34 -6.16 23.46
CA CYS A 177 -7.88 -5.54 22.25
C CYS A 177 -6.90 -5.64 21.08
N SER A 178 -5.63 -5.28 21.29
CA SER A 178 -4.56 -5.43 20.29
C SER A 178 -4.37 -6.88 19.90
N LYS A 179 -4.29 -7.79 20.87
CA LYS A 179 -4.12 -9.23 20.62
C LYS A 179 -5.24 -9.80 19.75
N ASN A 180 -6.50 -9.48 20.05
CA ASN A 180 -7.64 -9.95 19.27
C ASN A 180 -7.63 -9.37 17.86
N THR A 181 -7.32 -8.08 17.71
CA THR A 181 -7.26 -7.42 16.39
C THR A 181 -6.18 -8.06 15.51
N ILE A 182 -4.99 -8.27 16.06
CA ILE A 182 -3.88 -8.90 15.34
C ILE A 182 -4.23 -10.34 14.96
N SER A 183 -4.85 -11.10 15.86
CA SER A 183 -5.26 -12.48 15.58
C SER A 183 -6.25 -12.53 14.43
N LEU A 184 -7.29 -11.67 14.44
CA LEU A 184 -8.26 -11.59 13.36
C LEU A 184 -7.64 -11.20 12.01
N LEU A 185 -6.68 -10.28 12.01
CA LEU A 185 -5.98 -9.88 10.79
C LEU A 185 -5.04 -10.98 10.27
N ALA A 186 -4.35 -11.68 11.18
CA ALA A 186 -3.46 -12.79 10.81
C ALA A 186 -4.25 -13.99 10.28
N GLU A 187 -5.38 -14.33 10.91
CA GLU A 187 -6.31 -15.38 10.45
C GLU A 187 -6.82 -15.07 9.04
N GLU A 188 -7.35 -13.86 8.82
CA GLU A 188 -7.84 -13.44 7.51
C GLU A 188 -6.72 -13.47 6.45
N LEU A 189 -5.53 -12.96 6.79
CA LEU A 189 -4.40 -12.94 5.86
C LEU A 189 -3.99 -14.35 5.45
N ILE A 190 -3.83 -15.26 6.42
CA ILE A 190 -3.43 -16.65 6.16
C ILE A 190 -4.49 -17.40 5.37
N SER A 191 -5.76 -17.24 5.74
CA SER A 191 -6.89 -17.83 5.02
C SER A 191 -6.92 -17.39 3.55
N LYS A 192 -6.90 -16.06 3.30
CA LYS A 192 -6.88 -15.52 1.93
C LYS A 192 -5.63 -15.93 1.16
N ALA A 193 -4.49 -15.99 1.82
CA ALA A 193 -3.23 -16.31 1.17
C ALA A 193 -3.10 -17.79 0.81
N LEU A 194 -3.64 -18.70 1.63
CA LEU A 194 -3.47 -20.15 1.44
C LEU A 194 -4.73 -20.84 0.91
N GLY A 195 -5.87 -20.16 0.92
CA GLY A 195 -7.17 -20.71 0.53
C GLY A 195 -7.70 -21.76 1.52
N ASP A 196 -7.30 -21.67 2.79
CA ASP A 196 -7.67 -22.63 3.83
C ASP A 196 -7.85 -21.95 5.19
N ASP A 197 -8.90 -22.32 5.91
CA ASP A 197 -9.30 -21.79 7.22
C ASP A 197 -8.79 -22.63 8.40
N ASP A 198 -8.06 -23.73 8.17
CA ASP A 198 -7.66 -24.70 9.21
C ASP A 198 -6.52 -24.24 10.16
N PHE A 199 -6.08 -22.98 10.09
CA PHE A 199 -5.00 -22.48 10.95
C PHE A 199 -5.49 -21.97 12.31
N ASN A 200 -5.09 -22.64 13.39
CA ASN A 200 -5.28 -22.13 14.75
C ASN A 200 -4.23 -21.06 15.10
N ILE A 201 -4.55 -19.80 14.84
CA ILE A 201 -3.63 -18.68 15.08
C ILE A 201 -3.20 -18.53 16.54
N ASN A 202 -4.08 -18.85 17.48
CA ASN A 202 -3.73 -18.82 18.90
C ASN A 202 -2.67 -19.86 19.26
N GLU A 203 -2.72 -21.05 18.65
CA GLU A 203 -1.67 -22.07 18.80
C GLU A 203 -0.34 -21.58 18.22
N LEU A 204 -0.36 -20.95 17.03
CA LEU A 204 0.85 -20.42 16.41
C LEU A 204 1.49 -19.33 17.26
N PHE A 205 0.70 -18.39 17.78
CA PHE A 205 1.19 -17.35 18.67
C PHE A 205 1.74 -17.88 20.00
N SER A 206 1.33 -19.07 20.45
CA SER A 206 1.91 -19.70 21.65
C SER A 206 3.31 -20.29 21.43
N LYS A 207 3.72 -20.45 20.17
CA LYS A 207 4.97 -21.13 19.77
C LYS A 207 6.00 -20.18 19.13
N ILE A 208 5.88 -18.87 19.33
CA ILE A 208 6.78 -17.89 18.71
C ILE A 208 8.22 -18.08 19.24
N PRO A 209 9.26 -18.09 18.36
CA PRO A 209 9.17 -18.04 16.91
C PRO A 209 8.73 -19.37 16.30
N VAL A 210 7.83 -19.32 15.32
CA VAL A 210 7.31 -20.50 14.62
C VAL A 210 7.43 -20.32 13.11
N MET A 211 7.72 -21.42 12.40
CA MET A 211 7.69 -21.47 10.94
C MET A 211 7.05 -22.79 10.50
N ILE A 212 6.09 -22.70 9.59
CA ILE A 212 5.36 -23.85 9.05
C ILE A 212 5.45 -23.80 7.54
N LYS A 213 5.75 -24.94 6.93
CA LYS A 213 5.67 -25.13 5.48
C LYS A 213 4.31 -25.70 5.12
N LYS A 214 3.64 -25.09 4.14
CA LYS A 214 2.45 -25.62 3.49
C LYS A 214 2.64 -25.50 1.98
N ASP A 215 2.65 -26.64 1.30
CA ASP A 215 2.98 -26.75 -0.13
C ASP A 215 4.30 -26.03 -0.47
N ASN A 216 4.24 -25.02 -1.33
CA ASN A 216 5.38 -24.20 -1.77
C ASN A 216 5.51 -22.88 -0.98
N ARG A 217 4.90 -22.78 0.21
CA ARG A 217 4.80 -21.55 1.00
C ARG A 217 5.25 -21.78 2.44
N TYR A 218 5.83 -20.73 3.01
CA TYR A 218 6.17 -20.66 4.42
C TYR A 218 5.28 -19.64 5.11
N VAL A 219 4.72 -20.02 6.25
CA VAL A 219 4.13 -19.10 7.23
C VAL A 219 5.10 -19.02 8.39
N SER A 220 5.61 -17.83 8.69
CA SER A 220 6.45 -17.60 9.86
C SER A 220 5.87 -16.52 10.75
N ILE A 221 6.04 -16.69 12.06
CA ILE A 221 5.69 -15.70 13.07
C ILE A 221 6.92 -15.46 13.94
N THR A 222 7.35 -14.20 14.00
CA THR A 222 8.52 -13.78 14.74
C THR A 222 8.17 -12.64 15.70
N LYS A 223 8.97 -12.52 16.75
CA LYS A 223 8.92 -11.43 17.72
C LYS A 223 10.31 -10.84 17.87
N GLU A 224 10.40 -9.51 17.80
CA GLU A 224 11.63 -8.76 18.00
C GLU A 224 11.39 -7.65 19.02
N ASP A 225 12.08 -7.70 20.16
CA ASP A 225 11.95 -6.68 21.20
C ASP A 225 12.56 -5.35 20.74
N PHE A 226 11.90 -4.23 21.08
CA PHE A 226 12.45 -2.91 20.80
C PHE A 226 13.71 -2.67 21.64
N ALA A 227 14.64 -1.90 21.10
CA ALA A 227 15.84 -1.48 21.85
C ALA A 227 15.53 -0.54 23.04
N SER A 228 14.29 -0.02 23.14
CA SER A 228 13.89 0.92 24.19
C SER A 228 13.57 0.20 25.51
N GLN A 229 13.71 0.92 26.63
CA GLN A 229 13.48 0.36 27.97
C GLN A 229 12.00 0.09 28.30
N ASN A 230 11.07 0.45 27.42
CA ASN A 230 9.62 0.33 27.66
C ASN A 230 9.10 -1.10 27.44
N GLY A 231 9.95 -2.04 27.01
CA GLY A 231 9.58 -3.45 26.84
C GLY A 231 8.60 -3.74 25.71
N GLY A 232 8.43 -2.79 24.77
CA GLY A 232 7.66 -3.00 23.54
C GLY A 232 8.38 -3.92 22.56
N TYR A 233 7.66 -4.40 21.55
CA TYR A 233 8.20 -5.33 20.56
C TYR A 233 7.44 -5.26 19.22
N THR A 234 8.11 -5.71 18.17
CA THR A 234 7.47 -6.01 16.87
C THR A 234 7.03 -7.46 16.86
N LEU A 235 5.80 -7.71 16.42
CA LEU A 235 5.30 -9.03 16.04
C LEU A 235 5.09 -9.03 14.53
N GLU A 236 5.64 -10.02 13.84
CA GLU A 236 5.48 -10.16 12.39
C GLU A 236 4.86 -11.50 12.04
N VAL A 237 3.86 -11.48 11.17
CA VAL A 237 3.31 -12.66 10.50
C VAL A 237 3.67 -12.54 9.02
N VAL A 238 4.46 -13.46 8.51
CA VAL A 238 4.99 -13.45 7.15
C VAL A 238 4.55 -14.71 6.42
N ILE A 239 4.02 -14.53 5.21
CA ILE A 239 3.68 -15.60 4.29
C ILE A 239 4.49 -15.38 3.03
N GLU A 240 5.36 -16.33 2.67
CA GLU A 240 6.26 -16.17 1.52
C GLU A 240 6.40 -17.45 0.71
N ILE A 241 6.73 -17.30 -0.57
CA ILE A 241 6.99 -18.42 -1.46
C ILE A 241 8.39 -18.98 -1.21
N GLU A 242 8.49 -20.30 -1.24
CA GLU A 242 9.76 -21.02 -1.12
C GLU A 242 10.81 -20.50 -2.12
N GLY A 243 12.00 -20.18 -1.59
CA GLY A 243 13.12 -19.67 -2.38
C GLY A 243 13.04 -18.18 -2.72
N TYR A 244 12.02 -17.45 -2.27
CA TYR A 244 12.02 -15.99 -2.36
C TYR A 244 12.90 -15.38 -1.26
N SER A 245 13.78 -14.45 -1.64
CA SER A 245 14.54 -13.61 -0.72
C SER A 245 14.28 -12.16 -1.08
N SER A 246 13.49 -11.47 -0.27
CA SER A 246 13.39 -10.01 -0.31
C SER A 246 14.42 -9.41 0.64
N LYS A 247 14.94 -8.23 0.30
CA LYS A 247 15.52 -7.35 1.31
C LYS A 247 14.36 -6.71 2.07
N ASP A 248 14.35 -6.86 3.39
CA ASP A 248 13.41 -6.14 4.24
C ASP A 248 13.88 -4.68 4.36
N HIS A 249 12.97 -3.75 4.08
CA HIS A 249 13.15 -2.29 4.25
C HIS A 249 12.14 -1.76 5.24
#